data_AF-A0A8S2TRQ1-F1
#
_entry.id   AF-A0A8S2TRQ1-F1
#
_cell.length_a   1.000
_cell.length_b   1.000
_cell.length_c   1.000
_cell.angle_alpha   90.00
_cell.angle_beta   90.00
_cell.angle_gamma   90.00
#
_symmetry.space_group_name_H-M   'P 1'
#
loop_
_entity.id
_entity.type
_entity.pdbx_description
1 polymer ?
#
loop_
_entity_poly.entity_id
_entity_poly.type
_entity_poly.pdbx_seq_one_letter_code
_entity_poly.pdbx_strand_id
1 'polypeptide(L)'
;VGLSNWRLDASKMNRALYLACPDPDVNDLQLTAKTILKSMASTHDQVARIDNKIIDSLAAAYFDLYKHIRVQTQYNNYFGLRDFYSLIKGVVRELMQCKENDNMYE
;
A
#
# COMPACT_ATOMS: atom_id res chain seq x y z
N VAL A 1 -2.73 20.15 15.96
CA VAL A 1 -3.12 18.81 15.45
C VAL A 1 -2.31 17.78 16.20
N GLY A 2 -2.95 16.84 16.89
CA GLY A 2 -2.28 15.72 17.56
C GLY A 2 -2.50 14.43 16.77
N LEU A 3 -1.44 13.67 16.52
CA LEU A 3 -1.50 12.38 15.83
C LEU A 3 -1.17 11.28 16.82
N SER A 4 -2.03 10.27 16.93
CA SER A 4 -1.81 9.12 17.80
C SER A 4 -2.36 7.87 17.14
N ASN A 5 -1.58 6.80 17.17
CA ASN A 5 -2.03 5.46 16.78
C ASN A 5 -2.77 4.76 17.93
N TRP A 6 -2.69 5.30 19.15
CA TRP A 6 -3.34 4.77 20.34
C TRP A 6 -4.52 5.64 20.74
N ARG A 7 -5.53 4.99 21.34
CA ARG A 7 -6.69 5.68 21.88
C ARG A 7 -6.26 6.71 22.92
N LEU A 8 -6.74 7.94 22.77
CA LEU A 8 -6.64 8.96 23.82
C LEU A 8 -7.77 8.77 24.82
N ASP A 9 -7.54 9.23 26.05
CA ASP A 9 -8.59 9.28 27.04
C ASP A 9 -9.66 10.33 26.68
N ALA A 10 -10.91 10.05 27.03
CA ALA A 10 -12.04 10.90 26.69
C ALA A 10 -11.92 12.32 27.28
N SER A 11 -11.25 12.49 28.42
CA SER A 11 -11.11 13.80 29.07
C SER A 11 -10.22 14.76 28.26
N LYS A 12 -9.24 14.23 27.51
CA LYS A 12 -8.42 14.99 26.55
C LYS A 12 -9.12 15.22 25.20
N MET A 13 -10.15 14.44 24.87
CA MET A 13 -10.86 14.53 23.59
C MET A 13 -12.04 15.51 23.60
N ASN A 14 -12.58 15.87 24.77
CA ASN A 14 -13.71 16.81 24.88
C ASN A 14 -13.45 18.21 24.30
N ARG A 15 -12.19 18.56 24.01
CA ARG A 15 -11.78 19.84 23.41
C ARG A 15 -11.21 19.69 21.99
N ALA A 16 -11.30 18.50 21.40
CA ALA A 16 -10.73 18.18 20.09
C ALA A 16 -11.76 17.55 19.15
N LEU A 17 -11.67 17.85 17.84
CA LEU A 17 -12.37 17.09 16.82
C LEU A 17 -11.59 15.79 16.53
N TYR A 18 -12.25 14.65 16.71
CA TYR A 18 -11.66 13.34 16.51
C TYR A 18 -11.91 12.84 15.09
N LEU A 19 -10.83 12.46 14.40
CA LEU A 19 -10.87 11.74 13.13
C LEU A 19 -10.28 10.35 13.35
N ALA A 20 -11.07 9.31 13.07
CA ALA A 20 -10.61 7.93 13.06
C ALA A 20 -10.20 7.53 11.64
N CYS A 21 -9.06 6.87 11.51
CA CYS A 21 -8.67 6.18 10.28
C CYS A 21 -8.75 4.68 10.52
N PRO A 22 -9.77 3.98 10.00
CA PRO A 22 -9.84 2.54 10.09
C PRO A 22 -8.74 1.87 9.26
N ASP A 23 -8.49 0.59 9.53
CA ASP A 23 -7.60 -0.22 8.69
C ASP A 23 -8.20 -0.34 7.27
N PRO A 24 -7.38 -0.23 6.21
CA PRO A 24 -7.86 -0.30 4.83
C PRO A 24 -8.36 -1.70 4.48
N ASP A 25 -9.37 -1.75 3.61
CA ASP A 25 -9.79 -3.01 2.99
C ASP A 25 -8.93 -3.37 1.78
N VAL A 26 -9.24 -4.49 1.11
CA VAL A 26 -8.51 -4.90 -0.08
C VAL A 26 -8.63 -3.91 -1.23
N ASN A 27 -9.78 -3.25 -1.38
CA ASN A 27 -10.03 -2.28 -2.44
C ASN A 27 -9.23 -0.99 -2.19
N ASP A 28 -9.14 -0.55 -0.93
CA ASP A 28 -8.31 0.57 -0.51
C ASP A 28 -6.83 0.29 -0.80
N LEU A 29 -6.36 -0.93 -0.54
CA LEU A 29 -4.99 -1.34 -0.85
C LEU A 29 -4.73 -1.40 -2.36
N GLN A 30 -5.67 -1.93 -3.14
CA GLN A 30 -5.59 -1.94 -4.61
C GLN A 30 -5.57 -0.52 -5.18
N LEU A 31 -6.45 0.35 -4.72
CA LEU A 31 -6.50 1.76 -5.13
C LEU A 31 -5.19 2.47 -4.76
N THR A 32 -4.68 2.24 -3.55
CA THR A 32 -3.42 2.81 -3.09
C THR A 32 -2.26 2.33 -3.96
N ALA A 33 -2.18 1.04 -4.27
CA ALA A 33 -1.12 0.47 -5.10
C ALA A 33 -1.15 1.02 -6.53
N LYS A 34 -2.35 1.11 -7.14
CA LYS A 34 -2.55 1.75 -8.45
C LYS A 34 -2.17 3.23 -8.44
N THR A 35 -2.43 3.93 -7.34
CA THR A 35 -2.06 5.33 -7.19
C THR A 35 -0.54 5.49 -7.08
N ILE A 36 0.14 4.61 -6.34
CA ILE A 36 1.61 4.57 -6.28
C ILE A 36 2.19 4.34 -7.68
N LEU A 37 1.68 3.34 -8.41
CA LEU A 37 2.09 3.06 -9.79
C LEU A 37 1.98 4.31 -10.67
N LYS A 38 0.82 4.96 -10.68
CA LYS A 38 0.58 6.19 -11.46
C LYS A 38 1.49 7.34 -11.05
N SER A 39 1.80 7.46 -9.75
CA SER A 39 2.66 8.52 -9.23
C SER A 39 4.14 8.35 -9.58
N MET A 40 4.57 7.12 -9.84
CA MET A 40 5.96 6.80 -10.17
C MET A 40 6.22 6.80 -11.68
N ALA A 41 5.19 6.62 -12.50
CA ALA A 41 5.33 6.64 -13.95
C ALA A 41 5.50 8.07 -14.46
N SER A 42 6.56 8.30 -15.25
CA SER A 42 6.81 9.63 -15.85
C SER A 42 5.88 9.93 -17.02
N THR A 43 5.31 8.90 -17.65
CA THR A 43 4.37 9.02 -18.77
C THR A 43 3.21 8.03 -18.65
N HIS A 44 2.07 8.38 -19.25
CA HIS A 44 0.89 7.51 -19.31
C HIS A 44 1.19 6.15 -19.97
N ASP A 45 2.13 6.12 -20.90
CA ASP A 45 2.50 4.91 -21.65
C ASP A 45 3.23 3.88 -20.76
N GLN A 46 4.04 4.34 -19.79
CA GLN A 46 4.67 3.46 -18.80
C GLN A 46 3.63 2.77 -17.90
N VAL A 47 2.55 3.48 -17.53
CA VAL A 47 1.45 2.91 -16.74
C VAL A 47 0.69 1.86 -17.53
N ALA A 48 0.37 2.14 -18.80
CA ALA A 48 -0.41 1.24 -19.65
C ALA A 48 0.31 -0.09 -19.93
N ARG A 49 1.65 -0.08 -19.86
CA ARG A 49 2.49 -1.26 -20.07
C ARG A 49 2.51 -2.20 -18.86
N ILE A 50 2.13 -1.77 -17.67
CA ILE A 50 2.12 -2.61 -16.47
C ILE A 50 0.72 -3.22 -16.31
N ASP A 51 0.64 -4.55 -16.27
CA ASP A 51 -0.64 -5.23 -16.08
C ASP A 51 -1.18 -4.93 -14.67
N ASN A 52 -2.29 -4.21 -14.61
CA ASN A 52 -2.98 -3.88 -13.36
C ASN A 52 -3.35 -5.13 -12.54
N LYS A 53 -3.52 -6.29 -13.18
CA LYS A 53 -3.77 -7.56 -12.48
C LYS A 53 -2.62 -7.94 -11.56
N ILE A 54 -1.38 -7.65 -11.92
CA ILE A 54 -0.20 -7.94 -11.08
C ILE A 54 -0.30 -7.11 -9.80
N ILE A 55 -0.58 -5.81 -9.94
CA ILE A 55 -0.71 -4.87 -8.82
C ILE A 55 -1.90 -5.25 -7.92
N ASP A 56 -3.04 -5.58 -8.53
CA ASP A 56 -4.24 -5.98 -7.78
C ASP A 56 -4.04 -7.30 -7.03
N SER A 57 -3.37 -8.26 -7.65
CA SER A 57 -3.05 -9.56 -7.03
C SER A 57 -2.05 -9.39 -5.89
N LEU A 58 -1.08 -8.48 -6.03
CA LEU A 58 -0.10 -8.20 -4.97
C LEU A 58 -0.76 -7.53 -3.75
N ALA A 59 -1.70 -6.61 -3.98
CA ALA A 59 -2.50 -6.02 -2.91
C ALA A 59 -3.38 -7.04 -2.20
N ALA A 60 -4.04 -7.94 -2.95
CA ALA A 60 -4.83 -9.03 -2.38
C ALA A 60 -3.96 -9.99 -1.55
N ALA A 61 -2.81 -10.41 -2.08
CA ALA A 61 -1.88 -11.29 -1.37
C ALA A 61 -1.36 -10.67 -0.07
N TYR A 62 -1.02 -9.37 -0.08
CA TYR A 62 -0.64 -8.66 1.14
C TYR A 62 -1.78 -8.61 2.16
N PHE A 63 -3.01 -8.35 1.72
CA PHE A 63 -4.18 -8.32 2.59
C PHE A 63 -4.48 -9.68 3.24
N ASP A 64 -4.36 -10.76 2.49
CA ASP A 64 -4.54 -12.12 3.01
C ASP A 64 -3.45 -12.49 4.02
N LEU A 65 -2.19 -12.14 3.73
CA LEU A 65 -1.08 -12.29 4.67
C LEU A 65 -1.32 -11.49 5.95
N TYR A 66 -1.77 -10.24 5.83
CA TYR A 66 -2.08 -9.37 6.97
C TYR A 66 -3.18 -9.97 7.86
N LYS A 67 -4.26 -10.47 7.25
CA LYS A 67 -5.34 -11.17 7.96
C LYS A 67 -4.84 -12.41 8.67
N HIS A 68 -4.03 -13.23 7.98
CA HIS A 68 -3.49 -14.46 8.54
C HIS A 68 -2.62 -14.19 9.78
N ILE A 69 -1.74 -13.19 9.68
CA ILE A 69 -0.80 -12.83 10.75
C ILE A 69 -1.51 -12.21 11.95
N ARG A 70 -2.57 -11.40 11.73
CA ARG A 70 -3.35 -10.81 12.83
C ARG A 70 -4.01 -11.85 13.75
N VAL A 71 -4.30 -13.04 13.26
CA VAL A 71 -4.83 -14.14 14.08
C VAL A 71 -3.73 -14.77 14.94
N GLN A 72 -2.46 -14.62 14.56
CA GLN A 72 -1.32 -15.15 15.29
C GLN A 72 -0.79 -14.12 16.30
N THR A 73 -0.99 -14.40 17.59
CA THR A 73 -0.58 -13.49 18.68
C THR A 73 0.91 -13.20 18.71
N GLN A 74 1.76 -14.14 18.30
CA GLN A 74 3.23 -13.99 18.28
C GLN A 74 3.72 -12.96 17.24
N TYR A 75 2.97 -12.76 16.16
CA TYR A 75 3.36 -11.89 15.04
C TYR A 75 2.46 -10.66 14.90
N ASN A 76 1.68 -10.36 15.94
CA ASN A 76 0.82 -9.19 15.95
C ASN A 76 1.67 -7.92 15.76
N ASN A 77 1.30 -7.10 14.76
CA ASN A 77 2.02 -5.90 14.33
C ASN A 77 3.42 -6.13 13.71
N TYR A 78 3.74 -7.32 13.22
CA TYR A 78 5.02 -7.56 12.53
C TYR A 78 5.09 -6.86 11.15
N PHE A 79 4.00 -6.90 10.39
CA PHE A 79 3.87 -6.18 9.11
C PHE A 79 2.83 -5.07 9.22
N GLY A 80 3.10 -3.93 8.59
CA GLY A 80 2.18 -2.81 8.49
C GLY A 80 2.20 -2.13 7.12
N LEU A 81 1.35 -1.13 6.95
CA LEU A 81 1.14 -0.46 5.67
C LEU A 81 2.42 0.14 5.06
N ARG A 82 3.43 0.49 5.88
CA ARG A 82 4.72 0.96 5.37
C ARG A 82 5.47 -0.11 4.59
N ASP A 83 5.38 -1.37 5.03
CA ASP A 83 5.96 -2.51 4.32
C ASP A 83 5.25 -2.72 3.00
N PHE A 84 3.91 -2.64 3.01
CA PHE A 84 3.11 -2.69 1.79
C PHE A 84 3.51 -1.60 0.79
N TYR A 85 3.61 -0.34 1.23
CA TYR A 85 4.01 0.75 0.34
C TYR A 85 5.41 0.55 -0.23
N SER A 86 6.33 0.01 0.57
CA SER A 86 7.70 -0.25 0.13
C SER A 86 7.76 -1.40 -0.88
N LEU A 87 6.99 -2.46 -0.66
CA LEU A 87 6.82 -3.58 -1.58
C LEU A 87 6.30 -3.10 -2.94
N ILE A 88 5.19 -2.35 -2.97
CA ILE A 88 4.62 -1.83 -4.22
C ILE A 88 5.65 -0.95 -4.95
N LYS A 89 6.31 -0.03 -4.24
CA LYS A 89 7.34 0.84 -4.86
C LYS A 89 8.49 0.03 -5.45
N GLY A 90 8.94 -1.01 -4.76
CA GLY A 90 10.00 -1.90 -5.22
C GLY A 90 9.62 -2.60 -6.53
N VAL A 91 8.48 -3.29 -6.51
CA VAL A 91 7.98 -4.03 -7.68
C VAL A 91 7.71 -3.10 -8.87
N VAL A 92 7.08 -1.94 -8.63
CA VAL A 92 6.82 -0.97 -9.71
C VAL A 92 8.12 -0.49 -10.34
N ARG A 93 9.14 -0.16 -9.53
CA ARG A 93 10.45 0.28 -10.03
C ARG A 93 11.13 -0.80 -10.88
N GLU A 94 11.10 -2.05 -10.43
CA GLU A 94 11.67 -3.18 -11.18
C GLU A 94 10.94 -3.43 -12.50
N LEU A 95 9.60 -3.42 -12.49
CA LEU A 95 8.79 -3.59 -13.70
C LEU A 95 9.03 -2.48 -14.73
N MET A 96 9.26 -1.25 -14.28
CA MET A 96 9.61 -0.14 -15.17
C MET A 96 11.01 -0.34 -15.78
N GLN A 97 12.01 -0.71 -14.98
CA GLN A 97 13.38 -0.94 -15.45
C GLN A 97 13.49 -2.09 -16.45
N CYS A 98 12.81 -3.22 -16.19
CA CYS A 98 12.82 -4.35 -17.13
C CYS A 98 12.29 -3.96 -18.52
N LYS A 99 11.24 -3.13 -18.58
CA LYS A 99 10.66 -2.70 -19.86
C LYS A 99 11.45 -1.62 -20.59
N GLU A 100 12.20 -0.78 -19.88
CA GLU A 100 13.16 0.12 -20.52
C GLU A 100 14.28 -0.67 -21.20
N ASN A 101 14.74 -1.76 -20.58
CA ASN A 101 15.77 -2.62 -21.16
C ASN A 101 15.26 -3.39 -22.38
N ASP A 102 14.04 -3.93 -22.36
CA ASP A 102 13.46 -4.63 -23.53
C ASP A 102 13.36 -3.70 -24.76
N ASN A 103 12.97 -2.44 -24.56
CA ASN A 103 12.88 -1.44 -25.63
C ASN A 103 14.25 -1.00 -26.21
N MET A 104 15.37 -1.27 -25.54
CA MET A 104 16.71 -0.92 -26.05
C MET A 104 17.19 -1.89 -27.13
N TYR A 105 16.61 -3.10 -27.15
CA TYR A 105 16.99 -4.18 -28.08
C TYR A 105 15.98 -4.41 -29.21
N GLU A 106 14.88 -3.65 -29.23
CA GLU A 106 13.94 -3.52 -30.37
C GLU A 106 14.31 -2.31 -31.25
#